data_AF-A0A929F6R7-F1
#
_entry.id   AF-A0A929F6R7-F1
#
_cell.length_a   1.000
_cell.length_b   1.000
_cell.length_c   1.000
_cell.angle_alpha   90.00
_cell.angle_beta   90.00
_cell.angle_gamma   90.00
#
_symmetry.space_group_name_H-M   'P 1'
#
loop_
_entity.id
_entity.type
_entity.pdbx_description
1 polymer ?
#
loop_
_entity_poly.entity_id
_entity_poly.type
_entity_poly.pdbx_seq_one_letter_code
_entity_poly.pdbx_strand_id
1 'polypeptide(L)'
;MEGKLFGDIPMNLELRLSVEDSPNSGGVVIDAIRCCKLALERGKGGILYSPSSYFMKHPPKQYTDDEAFRLTEDFIQGKRED
;
A
#
# COMPACT_ATOMS: atom_id res chain seq x y z
N MET A 1 22.52 0.47 2.73
CA MET A 1 22.35 0.68 1.28
C MET A 1 23.65 1.19 0.73
N GLU A 2 24.14 0.60 -0.34
CA GLU A 2 25.36 1.01 -1.03
C GLU A 2 24.99 1.50 -2.43
N GLY A 3 25.64 2.56 -2.89
CA GLY A 3 25.34 3.17 -4.18
C GLY A 3 26.54 3.92 -4.74
N LYS A 4 26.33 4.54 -5.90
CA LYS A 4 27.32 5.36 -6.57
C LYS A 4 26.73 6.72 -6.91
N LEU A 5 27.52 7.76 -6.72
CA LEU A 5 27.21 9.12 -7.14
C LEU A 5 27.75 9.39 -8.55
N PHE A 6 27.55 10.63 -9.03
CA PHE A 6 28.17 11.11 -10.26
C PHE A 6 29.69 10.88 -10.24
N GLY A 7 30.24 10.37 -11.34
CA GLY A 7 31.67 10.04 -11.43
C GLY A 7 32.08 8.77 -10.69
N ASP A 8 31.16 7.82 -10.49
CA ASP A 8 31.40 6.53 -9.83
C ASP A 8 31.89 6.61 -8.37
N ILE A 9 31.69 7.76 -7.71
CA ILE A 9 32.10 7.95 -6.31
C ILE A 9 31.21 7.06 -5.41
N PRO A 10 31.80 6.18 -4.59
CA PRO A 10 31.03 5.27 -3.73
C PRO A 10 30.29 6.03 -2.62
N MET A 11 29.08 5.59 -2.31
CA MET A 11 28.22 6.11 -1.25
C MET A 11 27.67 4.96 -0.40
N ASN A 12 27.67 5.16 0.91
CA ASN A 12 27.12 4.21 1.88
C ASN A 12 26.08 4.90 2.77
N LEU A 13 25.00 4.18 3.06
CA LEU A 13 23.92 4.60 3.97
C LEU A 13 23.62 3.47 4.97
N GLU A 14 23.78 3.79 6.25
CA GLU A 14 23.40 2.91 7.37
C GLU A 14 22.25 3.55 8.15
N LEU A 15 21.25 2.75 8.49
CA LEU A 15 20.03 3.20 9.16
C LEU A 15 19.67 2.22 10.28
N ARG A 16 19.25 2.75 11.43
CA ARG A 16 18.69 1.98 12.53
C ARG A 16 17.29 2.50 12.84
N LEU A 17 16.31 1.60 12.82
CA LEU A 17 14.92 1.89 13.14
C LEU A 17 14.47 0.98 14.27
N SER A 18 13.75 1.55 15.25
CA SER A 18 13.11 0.81 16.35
C SER A 18 11.63 1.15 16.34
N VAL A 19 10.79 0.17 16.09
CA VAL A 19 9.33 0.33 16.01
C VAL A 19 8.65 -0.88 16.64
N GLU A 20 7.41 -0.67 17.09
CA GLU A 20 6.52 -1.74 17.54
C GLU A 20 5.80 -2.32 16.32
N ASP A 21 5.95 -3.61 16.05
CA ASP A 21 5.45 -4.24 14.82
C ASP A 21 3.91 -4.27 14.75
N SER A 22 3.26 -4.69 15.84
CA SER A 22 1.79 -4.84 15.87
C SER A 22 1.06 -3.50 15.67
N PRO A 23 1.41 -2.40 16.38
CA PRO A 23 0.81 -1.09 16.12
C PRO A 23 1.11 -0.54 14.72
N ASN A 24 2.28 -0.85 14.16
CA ASN A 24 2.69 -0.37 12.84
C ASN A 24 1.77 -0.89 11.71
N SER A 25 1.20 -2.09 11.90
CA SER A 25 0.24 -2.66 10.95
C SER A 25 -1.23 -2.40 11.35
N GLY A 26 -1.50 -2.00 12.59
CA GLY A 26 -2.87 -1.81 13.10
C GLY A 26 -3.68 -0.80 12.30
N GLY A 27 -3.09 0.34 11.96
CA GLY A 27 -3.74 1.37 11.13
C GLY A 27 -4.06 0.87 9.72
N VAL A 28 -3.12 0.15 9.10
CA VAL A 28 -3.29 -0.44 7.76
C VAL A 28 -4.46 -1.43 7.74
N VAL A 29 -4.57 -2.27 8.77
CA VAL A 29 -5.64 -3.27 8.87
C VAL A 29 -7.01 -2.62 9.09
N ILE A 30 -7.09 -1.54 9.87
CA ILE A 30 -8.35 -0.80 10.08
C ILE A 30 -8.90 -0.31 8.74
N ASP A 31 -8.07 0.30 7.90
CA ASP A 31 -8.51 0.82 6.61
C ASP A 31 -8.81 -0.28 5.59
N ALA A 32 -8.03 -1.36 5.59
CA ALA A 32 -8.31 -2.54 4.76
C ALA A 32 -9.69 -3.15 5.07
N ILE A 33 -10.03 -3.33 6.36
CA ILE A 33 -11.33 -3.88 6.78
C ILE A 33 -12.48 -2.95 6.38
N ARG A 34 -12.29 -1.63 6.47
CA ARG A 34 -13.28 -0.65 6.02
C ARG A 34 -13.53 -0.73 4.51
N CYS A 35 -12.48 -0.94 3.71
CA CYS A 35 -12.61 -1.18 2.27
C CYS A 35 -13.38 -2.48 1.97
N CYS A 36 -13.14 -3.55 2.72
CA CYS A 36 -13.91 -4.79 2.62
C CYS A 36 -15.40 -4.56 2.96
N LYS A 37 -15.70 -3.78 4.00
CA LYS A 37 -17.07 -3.43 4.37
C LYS A 37 -17.76 -2.62 3.27
N LEU A 38 -17.06 -1.64 2.69
CA LEU A 38 -17.56 -0.84 1.56
C LEU A 38 -17.84 -1.70 0.32
N ALA A 39 -16.96 -2.65 0.01
CA ALA A 39 -17.17 -3.61 -1.08
C ALA A 39 -18.44 -4.46 -0.84
N LEU A 40 -18.61 -4.95 0.39
CA LEU A 40 -19.79 -5.72 0.77
C LEU A 40 -21.09 -4.92 0.61
N GLU A 41 -21.09 -3.65 1.03
CA GLU A 41 -22.24 -2.74 0.85
C GLU A 41 -22.56 -2.47 -0.62
N ARG A 42 -21.54 -2.52 -1.50
CA ARG A 42 -21.68 -2.40 -2.95
C ARG A 42 -21.98 -3.73 -3.64
N GLY A 43 -22.20 -4.81 -2.90
CA GLY A 43 -22.45 -6.15 -3.46
C GLY A 43 -21.25 -6.73 -4.21
N LYS A 44 -20.03 -6.31 -3.88
CA LYS A 44 -18.79 -6.73 -4.54
C LYS A 44 -18.06 -7.80 -3.76
N GLY A 45 -17.69 -8.85 -4.48
CA GLY A 45 -16.84 -9.93 -3.99
C GLY A 45 -15.62 -10.11 -4.88
N GLY A 46 -14.71 -10.97 -4.44
CA GLY A 46 -13.43 -11.18 -5.11
C GLY A 46 -12.33 -10.26 -4.57
N ILE A 47 -11.27 -10.12 -5.36
CA ILE A 47 -10.08 -9.36 -4.99
C ILE A 47 -10.39 -7.87 -5.13
N LEU A 48 -10.12 -7.09 -4.08
CA LEU A 48 -10.11 -5.62 -4.14
C LEU A 48 -8.73 -5.14 -4.60
N TYR A 49 -8.50 -5.01 -5.90
CA TYR A 49 -7.18 -4.73 -6.47
C TYR A 49 -6.60 -3.42 -5.96
N SER A 50 -7.44 -2.39 -5.88
CA SER A 50 -7.03 -1.05 -5.46
C SER A 50 -6.58 -1.04 -3.98
N PRO A 51 -7.43 -1.39 -2.99
CA PRO A 51 -7.00 -1.56 -1.60
C PRO A 51 -5.85 -2.55 -1.40
N SER A 52 -5.85 -3.68 -2.11
CA SER A 52 -4.79 -4.69 -1.94
C SER A 52 -3.43 -4.12 -2.33
N SER A 53 -3.36 -3.37 -3.44
CA SER A 53 -2.12 -2.76 -3.91
C SER A 53 -1.52 -1.74 -2.96
N TYR A 54 -2.33 -1.14 -2.09
CA TYR A 54 -1.86 -0.12 -1.16
C TYR A 54 -1.58 -0.67 0.24
N PHE A 55 -2.36 -1.67 0.70
CA PHE A 55 -2.26 -2.18 2.07
C PHE A 55 -1.43 -3.46 2.21
N MET A 56 -1.15 -4.18 1.12
CA MET A 56 -0.48 -5.49 1.17
C MET A 56 0.92 -5.44 0.56
N LYS A 57 1.88 -6.15 1.19
CA LYS A 57 3.26 -6.27 0.67
C LYS A 57 3.34 -7.04 -0.66
N HIS A 58 2.39 -7.94 -0.91
CA HIS A 58 2.34 -8.81 -2.09
C HIS A 58 0.95 -8.77 -2.73
N PRO A 59 0.57 -7.64 -3.35
CA PRO A 59 -0.72 -7.52 -3.98
C PRO A 59 -0.78 -8.36 -5.27
N PRO A 60 -1.96 -8.83 -5.68
CA PRO A 60 -2.14 -9.54 -6.96
C PRO A 60 -1.79 -8.69 -8.20
N LYS A 61 -1.87 -7.35 -8.08
CA LYS A 61 -1.39 -6.39 -9.06
C LYS A 61 -0.50 -5.37 -8.37
N GLN A 62 0.72 -5.22 -8.87
CA GLN A 62 1.71 -4.28 -8.36
C GLN A 62 1.51 -2.91 -9.01
N TYR A 63 1.57 -1.86 -8.20
CA TYR A 63 1.57 -0.46 -8.63
C TYR A 63 2.63 0.27 -7.82
N THR A 64 3.01 1.47 -8.24
CA THR A 64 3.78 2.35 -7.33
C THR A 64 2.89 2.79 -6.16
N ASP A 65 3.48 3.10 -5.01
CA ASP A 65 2.70 3.48 -3.82
C ASP A 65 1.77 4.68 -4.08
N ASP A 66 2.21 5.64 -4.90
CA ASP A 66 1.41 6.81 -5.25
C ASP A 66 0.23 6.48 -6.18
N GLU A 67 0.41 5.52 -7.09
CA GLU A 67 -0.67 4.99 -7.92
C GLU A 67 -1.65 4.20 -7.06
N ALA A 68 -1.17 3.26 -6.24
CA ALA A 68 -1.99 2.45 -5.34
C ALA A 68 -2.83 3.31 -4.39
N PHE A 69 -2.26 4.42 -3.89
CA PHE A 69 -2.98 5.40 -3.08
C PHE A 69 -4.14 6.04 -3.87
N ARG A 70 -3.88 6.59 -5.07
CA ARG A 70 -4.92 7.20 -5.90
C ARG A 70 -6.02 6.22 -6.27
N LEU A 71 -5.65 4.98 -6.60
CA LEU A 71 -6.60 3.92 -6.93
C LEU A 71 -7.49 3.56 -5.73
N THR A 72 -6.90 3.50 -4.53
CA THR A 72 -7.64 3.23 -3.29
C THR A 72 -8.60 4.38 -2.97
N GLU A 73 -8.19 5.63 -3.14
CA GLU A 73 -9.06 6.80 -2.99
C GLU A 73 -10.21 6.82 -3.99
N ASP A 74 -9.95 6.51 -5.26
CA ASP A 74 -10.99 6.39 -6.29
C ASP A 74 -11.98 5.26 -5.98
N PHE A 75 -11.50 4.14 -5.44
CA PHE A 75 -12.35 3.06 -4.92
C PHE A 75 -13.22 3.57 -3.77
N ILE A 76 -12.65 4.24 -2.77
CA ILE A 76 -13.40 4.80 -1.63
C ILE A 76 -14.48 5.77 -2.12
N GLN A 77 -14.15 6.67 -3.06
CA GLN A 77 -15.06 7.67 -3.63
C GLN A 77 -16.10 7.08 -4.60
N GLY A 78 -15.99 5.79 -4.96
CA GLY A 78 -16.91 5.13 -5.89
C GLY A 78 -16.70 5.52 -7.35
N LYS A 79 -15.57 6.16 -7.68
CA LYS A 79 -15.12 6.41 -9.06
C LYS A 79 -14.55 5.16 -9.71
N ARG A 80 -14.20 4.17 -8.89
CA ARG A 80 -13.62 2.89 -9.28
C ARG A 80 -14.32 1.74 -8.58
N GLU A 81 -14.28 0.59 -9.23
CA GLU A 81 -15.18 -0.52 -8.97
C GLU A 81 -14.51 -1.77 -8.35
N ASP A 82 -13.20 -1.81 -8.16
CA ASP A 82 -12.44 -3.06 -8.15
C ASP A 82 -11.50 -3.30 -6.96
#